data_AF-A0A1Z4I9A6-F1
#
_entry.id   AF-A0A1Z4I9A6-F1
#
_cell.length_a   1.000
_cell.length_b   1.000
_cell.length_c   1.000
_cell.angle_alpha   90.00
_cell.angle_beta   90.00
_cell.angle_gamma   90.00
#
_symmetry.space_group_name_H-M   'P 1'
#
loop_
_entity.id
_entity.type
_entity.pdbx_description
1 polymer ?
#
loop_
_entity_poly.entity_id
_entity_poly.type
_entity_poly.pdbx_seq_one_letter_code
_entity_poly.pdbx_strand_id
1 'polypeptide(L)'
;MALIKGDPWWRWWTRNDVLDGNSEDDQIYGYEGNDTLNGNGGNDQLYGGNGDDSLYGGDGSDVLYGEAGNDSLDGGNGNDTLFGGEGNDILSGGADNDVLDGENGDDQLFGGIGSDRLFGWYGNDTLNGGDGNDFLYGEGNNDILYGNSGDDTLDGGDWYDSLYGGVGNDTYIVDNPAYDTVIEYANEGIDTVRASSDYALGANVENLLLVGMTANGYGNQLNNVITGNEAGNSLYGYDGDDTLNGANGNDYLDGGNGNDKLYGGNDNDYLDGWNGNDELYGEAGNDTLLGGFGYDTLSGGLGDDGLYGQEDNDYLYGQEGNDYLDGGNGSDSLYGDFLGQIGNDTLVGGAGNDYLEGGDGNDTLTGGSGADMFKFYYRTTAGIDTITDFNVLEDKIYFSDVFGSGMAWGDLTSDRFVLGSAAVDSNDRFIYNSNTGALFFDYDGAGGRDQVQFAQLSTGLSLSAANFVITPAG
;
A
#
# COMPACT_ATOMS: atom_id res chain seq x y z
N MET A 1 -43.49 -11.05 -36.56
CA MET A 1 -44.98 -11.05 -36.39
C MET A 1 -45.56 -12.41 -36.80
N ALA A 2 -45.37 -13.44 -35.97
CA ALA A 2 -45.98 -14.75 -36.18
C ALA A 2 -47.47 -14.72 -35.79
N LEU A 3 -48.30 -14.10 -36.65
CA LEU A 3 -49.76 -14.19 -36.55
C LEU A 3 -50.21 -15.60 -36.93
N ILE A 4 -50.52 -16.44 -35.93
CA ILE A 4 -51.23 -17.71 -36.17
C ILE A 4 -52.64 -17.39 -36.69
N LYS A 5 -52.87 -17.63 -37.99
CA LYS A 5 -54.17 -17.42 -38.63
C LYS A 5 -55.21 -18.41 -38.10
N GLY A 6 -56.16 -17.94 -37.29
CA GLY A 6 -57.43 -18.67 -37.11
C GLY A 6 -58.27 -18.37 -35.88
N ASP A 7 -57.73 -17.77 -34.81
CA ASP A 7 -58.46 -17.63 -33.54
C ASP A 7 -59.00 -16.20 -33.31
N PRO A 8 -60.20 -16.02 -32.73
CA PRO A 8 -60.79 -14.70 -32.49
C PRO A 8 -59.93 -13.84 -31.56
N TRP A 9 -59.70 -12.58 -31.96
CA TRP A 9 -58.86 -11.55 -31.35
C TRP A 9 -59.04 -11.27 -29.84
N TRP A 10 -60.04 -11.83 -29.15
CA TRP A 10 -60.32 -11.62 -27.72
C TRP A 10 -59.91 -12.79 -26.81
N ARG A 11 -59.39 -13.89 -27.39
CA ARG A 11 -58.95 -15.08 -26.63
C ARG A 11 -57.45 -15.13 -26.30
N TRP A 12 -56.67 -14.19 -26.83
CA TRP A 12 -55.20 -14.08 -26.75
C TRP A 12 -54.74 -13.16 -25.60
N TRP A 13 -55.58 -12.98 -24.59
CA TRP A 13 -55.38 -12.00 -23.52
C TRP A 13 -55.54 -12.63 -22.14
N THR A 14 -55.59 -13.96 -22.00
CA THR A 14 -55.78 -14.62 -20.67
C THR A 14 -55.27 -16.07 -20.66
N ARG A 15 -54.44 -16.46 -21.63
CA ARG A 15 -54.15 -17.87 -21.89
C ARG A 15 -52.65 -18.03 -22.09
N ASN A 16 -52.11 -19.02 -21.38
CA ASN A 16 -50.80 -19.61 -21.63
C ASN A 16 -50.62 -20.01 -23.11
N ASP A 17 -49.73 -19.30 -23.78
CA ASP A 17 -49.37 -19.44 -25.18
C ASP A 17 -47.96 -20.03 -25.32
N VAL A 18 -47.69 -20.64 -26.48
CA VAL A 18 -46.35 -21.13 -26.85
C VAL A 18 -46.04 -20.54 -28.22
N LEU A 19 -45.01 -19.71 -28.28
CA LEU A 19 -44.65 -18.88 -29.42
C LEU A 19 -43.21 -19.16 -29.84
N ASP A 20 -43.03 -19.58 -31.10
CA ASP A 20 -41.71 -19.90 -31.64
C ASP A 20 -41.33 -18.92 -32.76
N GLY A 21 -40.14 -18.34 -32.63
CA GLY A 21 -39.41 -17.61 -33.65
C GLY A 21 -38.76 -18.53 -34.68
N ASN A 22 -37.84 -17.96 -35.45
CA ASN A 22 -37.11 -18.63 -36.50
C ASN A 22 -35.59 -18.38 -36.37
N SER A 23 -34.84 -18.37 -37.46
CA SER A 23 -33.38 -18.14 -37.41
C SER A 23 -33.00 -16.72 -37.85
N GLU A 24 -33.94 -15.79 -37.76
CA GLU A 24 -33.83 -14.39 -38.12
C GLU A 24 -34.32 -13.57 -36.92
N ASP A 25 -33.84 -12.34 -36.77
CA ASP A 25 -34.26 -11.39 -35.74
C ASP A 25 -35.80 -11.27 -35.64
N ASP A 26 -36.34 -11.76 -34.53
CA ASP A 26 -37.76 -11.86 -34.25
C ASP A 26 -38.21 -10.90 -33.14
N GLN A 27 -39.50 -10.63 -33.13
CA GLN A 27 -40.16 -9.88 -32.07
C GLN A 27 -41.43 -10.61 -31.65
N ILE A 28 -41.48 -11.06 -30.40
CA ILE A 28 -42.48 -11.98 -29.85
C ILE A 28 -43.09 -11.39 -28.57
N TYR A 29 -44.42 -11.50 -28.42
CA TYR A 29 -45.17 -10.95 -27.28
C TYR A 29 -46.14 -12.01 -26.72
N GLY A 30 -46.05 -12.31 -25.42
CA GLY A 30 -46.95 -13.21 -24.69
C GLY A 30 -48.25 -12.54 -24.23
N TYR A 31 -48.14 -11.33 -23.68
CA TYR A 31 -49.22 -10.48 -23.16
C TYR A 31 -49.77 -10.85 -21.78
N GLU A 32 -50.77 -11.74 -21.69
CA GLU A 32 -51.45 -12.08 -20.44
C GLU A 32 -51.60 -13.61 -20.39
N GLY A 33 -51.02 -14.25 -19.37
CA GLY A 33 -50.94 -15.69 -19.25
C GLY A 33 -49.55 -16.11 -18.79
N ASN A 34 -49.38 -17.39 -18.51
CA ASN A 34 -48.05 -17.95 -18.26
C ASN A 34 -47.57 -18.59 -19.57
N ASP A 35 -46.76 -17.86 -20.32
CA ASP A 35 -46.43 -18.08 -21.70
C ASP A 35 -45.03 -18.71 -21.86
N THR A 36 -44.78 -19.31 -23.02
CA THR A 36 -43.46 -19.83 -23.41
C THR A 36 -43.05 -19.23 -24.75
N LEU A 37 -41.97 -18.46 -24.78
CA LEU A 37 -41.47 -17.76 -25.95
C LEU A 37 -40.08 -18.28 -26.31
N ASN A 38 -39.87 -18.69 -27.56
CA ASN A 38 -38.58 -19.16 -28.05
C ASN A 38 -38.11 -18.30 -29.24
N GLY A 39 -36.98 -17.60 -29.14
CA GLY A 39 -36.35 -16.85 -30.23
C GLY A 39 -35.72 -17.79 -31.27
N ASN A 40 -34.93 -18.75 -30.78
CA ASN A 40 -34.13 -19.74 -31.50
C ASN A 40 -32.82 -19.17 -32.04
N GLY A 41 -32.83 -18.35 -33.08
CA GLY A 41 -31.59 -17.75 -33.52
C GLY A 41 -31.78 -16.47 -34.30
N GLY A 42 -30.76 -15.63 -34.34
CA GLY A 42 -30.92 -14.23 -34.71
C GLY A 42 -30.88 -13.37 -33.46
N ASN A 43 -31.01 -12.05 -33.61
CA ASN A 43 -31.02 -11.14 -32.47
C ASN A 43 -32.47 -10.76 -32.16
N ASP A 44 -33.04 -11.44 -31.17
CA ASP A 44 -34.46 -11.47 -30.90
C ASP A 44 -34.89 -10.50 -29.80
N GLN A 45 -36.17 -10.13 -29.80
CA GLN A 45 -36.81 -9.40 -28.71
C GLN A 45 -38.06 -10.12 -28.23
N LEU A 46 -38.04 -10.56 -26.97
CA LEU A 46 -39.12 -11.33 -26.35
C LEU A 46 -39.72 -10.53 -25.18
N TYR A 47 -41.04 -10.48 -25.12
CA TYR A 47 -41.80 -9.79 -24.08
C TYR A 47 -42.82 -10.78 -23.47
N GLY A 48 -42.64 -11.17 -22.23
CA GLY A 48 -43.52 -12.08 -21.48
C GLY A 48 -44.89 -11.46 -21.27
N GLY A 49 -44.94 -10.43 -20.43
CA GLY A 49 -46.16 -9.70 -20.13
C GLY A 49 -46.60 -9.92 -18.70
N ASN A 50 -47.89 -10.20 -18.48
CA ASN A 50 -48.38 -10.53 -17.15
C ASN A 50 -48.53 -12.04 -17.01
N GLY A 51 -47.98 -12.61 -15.94
CA GLY A 51 -48.04 -14.02 -15.61
C GLY A 51 -46.64 -14.59 -15.45
N ASP A 52 -46.52 -15.82 -14.95
CA ASP A 52 -45.20 -16.44 -14.78
C ASP A 52 -44.76 -17.06 -16.12
N ASP A 53 -43.87 -16.38 -16.83
CA ASP A 53 -43.48 -16.66 -18.20
C ASP A 53 -42.15 -17.44 -18.31
N SER A 54 -41.90 -18.03 -19.48
CA SER A 54 -40.63 -18.69 -19.81
C SER A 54 -40.12 -18.21 -21.17
N LEU A 55 -39.01 -17.50 -21.18
CA LEU A 55 -38.43 -16.87 -22.38
C LEU A 55 -37.05 -17.48 -22.66
N TYR A 56 -36.83 -17.88 -23.91
CA TYR A 56 -35.56 -18.44 -24.39
C TYR A 56 -35.09 -17.65 -25.62
N GLY A 57 -33.93 -16.97 -25.53
CA GLY A 57 -33.32 -16.23 -26.64
C GLY A 57 -32.80 -17.17 -27.72
N GLY A 58 -31.77 -17.94 -27.39
CA GLY A 58 -31.17 -18.94 -28.26
C GLY A 58 -29.78 -18.51 -28.74
N ASP A 59 -29.52 -18.61 -30.05
CA ASP A 59 -28.27 -18.14 -30.65
C ASP A 59 -28.43 -16.67 -31.08
N GLY A 60 -27.75 -15.71 -30.45
CA GLY A 60 -28.10 -14.33 -30.77
C GLY A 60 -27.38 -13.27 -29.99
N SER A 61 -27.99 -12.10 -29.96
CA SER A 61 -27.72 -11.09 -28.94
C SER A 61 -29.08 -10.49 -28.68
N ASP A 62 -29.75 -11.12 -27.73
CA ASP A 62 -31.18 -11.09 -27.54
C ASP A 62 -31.55 -10.14 -26.42
N VAL A 63 -32.80 -9.67 -26.45
CA VAL A 63 -33.36 -8.85 -25.38
C VAL A 63 -34.65 -9.47 -24.88
N LEU A 64 -34.66 -9.89 -23.62
CA LEU A 64 -35.78 -10.57 -22.98
C LEU A 64 -36.34 -9.69 -21.86
N TYR A 65 -37.67 -9.54 -21.82
CA TYR A 65 -38.39 -8.84 -20.76
C TYR A 65 -39.44 -9.79 -20.16
N GLY A 66 -39.31 -10.15 -18.88
CA GLY A 66 -40.34 -10.90 -18.13
C GLY A 66 -41.59 -10.05 -17.93
N GLU A 67 -41.39 -8.82 -17.46
CA GLU A 67 -42.40 -7.82 -17.10
C GLU A 67 -43.04 -8.08 -15.73
N ALA A 68 -44.17 -8.78 -15.61
CA ALA A 68 -44.84 -8.94 -14.32
C ALA A 68 -45.21 -10.40 -14.07
N GLY A 69 -44.60 -11.02 -13.06
CA GLY A 69 -44.71 -12.45 -12.86
C GLY A 69 -43.48 -12.99 -12.14
N ASN A 70 -43.44 -14.29 -11.87
CA ASN A 70 -42.18 -14.94 -11.49
C ASN A 70 -41.65 -15.64 -12.74
N ASP A 71 -40.83 -14.95 -13.50
CA ASP A 71 -40.44 -15.29 -14.85
C ASP A 71 -39.15 -16.10 -14.88
N SER A 72 -38.98 -16.89 -15.94
CA SER A 72 -37.74 -17.62 -16.23
C SER A 72 -37.21 -17.19 -17.58
N LEU A 73 -36.04 -16.54 -17.59
CA LEU A 73 -35.39 -16.02 -18.78
C LEU A 73 -34.04 -16.73 -18.99
N ASP A 74 -33.78 -17.15 -20.22
CA ASP A 74 -32.54 -17.80 -20.65
C ASP A 74 -32.07 -17.16 -21.96
N GLY A 75 -30.94 -16.45 -21.92
CA GLY A 75 -30.34 -15.75 -23.07
C GLY A 75 -29.83 -16.75 -24.10
N GLY A 76 -28.89 -17.60 -23.69
CA GLY A 76 -28.36 -18.68 -24.52
C GLY A 76 -26.93 -18.41 -24.94
N ASN A 77 -26.67 -18.30 -26.24
CA ASN A 77 -25.35 -17.97 -26.76
C ASN A 77 -25.34 -16.53 -27.29
N GLY A 78 -24.26 -15.82 -26.98
CA GLY A 78 -24.00 -14.47 -27.44
C GLY A 78 -24.44 -13.44 -26.41
N ASN A 79 -24.14 -12.17 -26.68
CA ASN A 79 -24.26 -11.14 -25.66
C ASN A 79 -25.72 -10.69 -25.48
N ASP A 80 -26.37 -11.17 -24.43
CA ASP A 80 -27.80 -10.99 -24.19
C ASP A 80 -28.08 -9.90 -23.14
N THR A 81 -29.32 -9.43 -23.12
CA THR A 81 -29.82 -8.50 -22.11
C THR A 81 -31.17 -8.95 -21.58
N LEU A 82 -31.24 -9.27 -20.29
CA LEU A 82 -32.41 -9.85 -19.64
C LEU A 82 -32.92 -8.90 -18.55
N PHE A 83 -34.22 -8.66 -18.54
CA PHE A 83 -34.94 -7.88 -17.51
C PHE A 83 -36.03 -8.75 -16.89
N GLY A 84 -35.94 -9.02 -15.58
CA GLY A 84 -36.94 -9.77 -14.82
C GLY A 84 -38.25 -8.99 -14.72
N GLY A 85 -38.25 -7.92 -13.92
CA GLY A 85 -39.37 -7.00 -13.79
C GLY A 85 -39.98 -7.02 -12.39
N GLU A 86 -41.30 -7.17 -12.29
CA GLU A 86 -41.98 -7.34 -11.01
C GLU A 86 -42.18 -8.82 -10.69
N GLY A 87 -41.60 -9.30 -9.60
CA GLY A 87 -41.80 -10.65 -9.06
C GLY A 87 -40.46 -11.37 -8.88
N ASN A 88 -40.49 -12.61 -8.43
CA ASN A 88 -39.26 -13.33 -8.09
C ASN A 88 -38.79 -14.14 -9.30
N ASP A 89 -37.81 -13.61 -10.01
CA ASP A 89 -37.42 -14.07 -11.33
C ASP A 89 -36.17 -14.96 -11.30
N ILE A 90 -35.98 -15.74 -12.37
CA ILE A 90 -34.79 -16.54 -12.61
C ILE A 90 -34.23 -16.15 -13.98
N LEU A 91 -33.05 -15.53 -14.01
CA LEU A 91 -32.38 -15.08 -15.22
C LEU A 91 -31.07 -15.87 -15.43
N SER A 92 -30.84 -16.35 -16.64
CA SER A 92 -29.61 -17.01 -17.06
C SER A 92 -29.08 -16.34 -18.34
N GLY A 93 -27.88 -15.76 -18.30
CA GLY A 93 -27.22 -15.17 -19.47
C GLY A 93 -26.79 -16.25 -20.46
N GLY A 94 -25.94 -17.17 -19.99
CA GLY A 94 -25.52 -18.34 -20.73
C GLY A 94 -24.06 -18.25 -21.12
N ALA A 95 -23.77 -17.99 -22.39
CA ALA A 95 -22.41 -17.89 -22.91
C ALA A 95 -22.17 -16.54 -23.59
N ASP A 96 -20.93 -16.07 -23.49
CA ASP A 96 -20.49 -14.72 -23.85
C ASP A 96 -20.95 -13.68 -22.81
N ASN A 97 -20.83 -12.38 -23.12
CA ASN A 97 -20.91 -11.34 -22.09
C ASN A 97 -22.32 -10.75 -22.00
N ASP A 98 -22.98 -10.97 -20.87
CA ASP A 98 -24.39 -10.69 -20.67
C ASP A 98 -24.68 -9.55 -19.70
N VAL A 99 -25.89 -9.02 -19.77
CA VAL A 99 -26.44 -8.05 -18.81
C VAL A 99 -27.75 -8.57 -18.26
N LEU A 100 -27.81 -8.79 -16.95
CA LEU A 100 -28.99 -9.29 -16.25
C LEU A 100 -29.45 -8.25 -15.22
N ASP A 101 -30.74 -7.95 -15.22
CA ASP A 101 -31.37 -6.98 -14.34
C ASP A 101 -32.65 -7.61 -13.73
N GLY A 102 -32.64 -7.85 -12.41
CA GLY A 102 -33.77 -8.47 -11.69
C GLY A 102 -34.95 -7.52 -11.47
N GLU A 103 -34.64 -6.24 -11.23
CA GLU A 103 -35.58 -5.17 -10.87
C GLU A 103 -36.25 -5.31 -9.48
N ASN A 104 -37.47 -5.84 -9.36
CA ASN A 104 -38.15 -5.92 -8.07
C ASN A 104 -38.57 -7.36 -7.76
N GLY A 105 -38.09 -7.90 -6.66
CA GLY A 105 -38.45 -9.24 -6.20
C GLY A 105 -37.26 -9.90 -5.54
N ASP A 106 -37.42 -11.11 -5.02
CA ASP A 106 -36.24 -11.88 -4.59
C ASP A 106 -35.77 -12.74 -5.77
N ASP A 107 -34.75 -12.28 -6.49
CA ASP A 107 -34.35 -12.79 -7.79
C ASP A 107 -33.14 -13.73 -7.75
N GLN A 108 -33.00 -14.56 -8.80
CA GLN A 108 -31.84 -15.40 -9.04
C GLN A 108 -31.22 -15.10 -10.40
N LEU A 109 -30.01 -14.54 -10.40
CA LEU A 109 -29.30 -14.15 -11.62
C LEU A 109 -28.05 -15.03 -11.78
N PHE A 110 -27.91 -15.63 -12.96
CA PHE A 110 -26.77 -16.47 -13.35
C PHE A 110 -26.14 -15.92 -14.63
N GLY A 111 -24.93 -15.36 -14.55
CA GLY A 111 -24.20 -14.84 -15.72
C GLY A 111 -23.81 -15.97 -16.68
N GLY A 112 -23.01 -16.91 -16.20
CA GLY A 112 -22.63 -18.11 -16.94
C GLY A 112 -21.17 -18.07 -17.36
N ILE A 113 -20.89 -18.15 -18.66
CA ILE A 113 -19.53 -18.05 -19.19
C ILE A 113 -19.40 -16.69 -19.88
N GLY A 114 -18.56 -15.81 -19.38
CA GLY A 114 -18.43 -14.47 -19.94
C GLY A 114 -17.95 -13.47 -18.91
N SER A 115 -17.78 -12.23 -19.32
CA SER A 115 -17.66 -11.12 -18.38
C SER A 115 -19.01 -10.42 -18.31
N ASP A 116 -19.75 -10.70 -17.26
CA ASP A 116 -21.16 -10.38 -17.11
C ASP A 116 -21.39 -9.18 -16.19
N ARG A 117 -22.60 -8.61 -16.26
CA ARG A 117 -23.06 -7.55 -15.37
C ARG A 117 -24.42 -7.92 -14.82
N LEU A 118 -24.51 -8.10 -13.50
CA LEU A 118 -25.72 -8.51 -12.80
C LEU A 118 -26.17 -7.40 -11.83
N PHE A 119 -27.47 -7.07 -11.85
CA PHE A 119 -28.11 -6.09 -10.97
C PHE A 119 -29.32 -6.72 -10.26
N GLY A 120 -29.29 -6.82 -8.93
CA GLY A 120 -30.40 -7.31 -8.11
C GLY A 120 -31.51 -6.27 -7.92
N TRP A 121 -31.11 -5.04 -7.57
CA TRP A 121 -31.99 -3.91 -7.27
C TRP A 121 -32.77 -4.06 -5.95
N TYR A 122 -34.07 -4.34 -5.99
CA TYR A 122 -34.90 -4.38 -4.78
C TYR A 122 -35.32 -5.82 -4.48
N GLY A 123 -34.63 -6.45 -3.52
CA GLY A 123 -34.86 -7.87 -3.31
C GLY A 123 -33.96 -8.47 -2.26
N ASN A 124 -34.20 -9.71 -1.86
CA ASN A 124 -33.11 -10.50 -1.27
C ASN A 124 -32.61 -11.42 -2.37
N ASP A 125 -31.65 -10.93 -3.12
CA ASP A 125 -31.26 -11.49 -4.39
C ASP A 125 -30.10 -12.48 -4.24
N THR A 126 -30.00 -13.39 -5.20
CA THR A 126 -28.84 -14.27 -5.34
C THR A 126 -28.24 -14.07 -6.72
N LEU A 127 -27.04 -13.50 -6.74
CA LEU A 127 -26.28 -13.24 -7.97
C LEU A 127 -25.12 -14.22 -8.07
N ASN A 128 -24.94 -14.83 -9.25
CA ASN A 128 -23.84 -15.72 -9.56
C ASN A 128 -23.23 -15.31 -10.90
N GLY A 129 -22.00 -14.79 -10.88
CA GLY A 129 -21.26 -14.36 -12.07
C GLY A 129 -20.93 -15.55 -12.97
N GLY A 130 -20.07 -16.44 -12.47
CA GLY A 130 -19.73 -17.69 -13.14
C GLY A 130 -18.27 -17.72 -13.58
N ASP A 131 -18.02 -18.03 -14.84
CA ASP A 131 -16.67 -18.02 -15.41
C ASP A 131 -16.41 -16.69 -16.13
N GLY A 132 -15.43 -15.93 -15.68
CA GLY A 132 -14.96 -14.70 -16.31
C GLY A 132 -14.94 -13.56 -15.29
N ASN A 133 -14.63 -12.34 -15.73
CA ASN A 133 -14.50 -11.21 -14.82
C ASN A 133 -15.81 -10.43 -14.78
N ASP A 134 -16.55 -10.56 -13.69
CA ASP A 134 -17.93 -10.15 -13.56
C ASP A 134 -18.10 -8.91 -12.67
N PHE A 135 -19.21 -8.20 -12.89
CA PHE A 135 -19.66 -7.12 -12.03
C PHE A 135 -21.02 -7.47 -11.42
N LEU A 136 -21.07 -7.63 -10.10
CA LEU A 136 -22.28 -7.99 -9.37
C LEU A 136 -22.68 -6.83 -8.45
N TYR A 137 -23.91 -6.36 -8.59
CA TYR A 137 -24.50 -5.28 -7.79
C TYR A 137 -25.79 -5.78 -7.13
N GLY A 138 -25.79 -5.97 -5.81
CA GLY A 138 -26.99 -6.28 -5.03
C GLY A 138 -27.95 -5.10 -4.96
N GLU A 139 -27.39 -3.91 -4.71
CA GLU A 139 -28.03 -2.60 -4.56
C GLU A 139 -28.77 -2.42 -3.24
N GLY A 140 -29.89 -3.08 -3.00
CA GLY A 140 -30.63 -2.87 -1.76
C GLY A 140 -31.22 -4.14 -1.22
N ASN A 141 -31.38 -4.17 0.12
CA ASN A 141 -31.84 -5.31 0.90
C ASN A 141 -30.69 -6.34 1.07
N ASN A 142 -30.98 -7.60 1.41
CA ASN A 142 -29.93 -8.52 1.87
C ASN A 142 -29.63 -9.56 0.80
N ASP A 143 -28.47 -9.43 0.18
CA ASP A 143 -28.11 -10.18 -1.02
C ASP A 143 -26.99 -11.19 -0.77
N ILE A 144 -26.89 -12.14 -1.69
CA ILE A 144 -25.81 -13.12 -1.74
C ILE A 144 -25.18 -13.07 -3.12
N LEU A 145 -23.91 -12.66 -3.18
CA LEU A 145 -23.16 -12.49 -4.42
C LEU A 145 -22.05 -13.54 -4.49
N TYR A 146 -21.99 -14.26 -5.62
CA TYR A 146 -20.96 -15.24 -5.95
C TYR A 146 -20.25 -14.85 -7.25
N GLY A 147 -18.99 -14.42 -7.21
CA GLY A 147 -18.17 -14.19 -8.40
C GLY A 147 -17.85 -15.50 -9.13
N ASN A 148 -17.30 -16.46 -8.38
CA ASN A 148 -16.83 -17.79 -8.77
C ASN A 148 -15.44 -17.84 -9.40
N SER A 149 -15.27 -17.64 -10.70
CA SER A 149 -13.98 -17.82 -11.37
C SER A 149 -13.64 -16.63 -12.24
N GLY A 150 -12.62 -15.87 -11.89
CA GLY A 150 -12.21 -14.66 -12.59
C GLY A 150 -11.86 -13.57 -11.60
N ASP A 151 -11.42 -12.42 -12.10
CA ASP A 151 -11.19 -11.25 -11.22
C ASP A 151 -12.49 -10.42 -11.19
N ASP A 152 -13.31 -10.66 -10.16
CA ASP A 152 -14.68 -10.14 -10.05
C ASP A 152 -14.76 -8.86 -9.21
N THR A 153 -15.83 -8.08 -9.41
CA THR A 153 -16.17 -6.94 -8.56
C THR A 153 -17.56 -7.12 -7.96
N LEU A 154 -17.62 -7.16 -6.63
CA LEU A 154 -18.86 -7.39 -5.88
C LEU A 154 -19.19 -6.15 -5.04
N ASP A 155 -20.40 -5.64 -5.22
CA ASP A 155 -20.98 -4.53 -4.44
C ASP A 155 -22.34 -4.98 -3.90
N GLY A 156 -22.43 -5.20 -2.58
CA GLY A 156 -23.69 -5.57 -1.94
C GLY A 156 -24.72 -4.43 -1.98
N GLY A 157 -24.23 -3.20 -1.79
CA GLY A 157 -25.07 -2.01 -1.69
C GLY A 157 -25.55 -1.76 -0.26
N ASP A 158 -26.81 -1.36 -0.12
CA ASP A 158 -27.40 -1.08 1.19
C ASP A 158 -27.80 -2.39 1.89
N TRP A 159 -27.57 -2.46 3.21
CA TRP A 159 -27.96 -3.56 4.12
C TRP A 159 -26.98 -4.74 4.14
N TYR A 160 -27.45 -5.93 4.54
CA TYR A 160 -26.60 -7.01 5.03
C TYR A 160 -26.31 -8.02 3.94
N ASP A 161 -25.15 -7.90 3.31
CA ASP A 161 -24.80 -8.73 2.17
C ASP A 161 -23.74 -9.77 2.51
N SER A 162 -23.76 -10.88 1.77
CA SER A 162 -22.72 -11.92 1.81
C SER A 162 -22.01 -11.97 0.47
N LEU A 163 -20.73 -11.63 0.48
CA LEU A 163 -19.92 -11.50 -0.73
C LEU A 163 -18.89 -12.64 -0.80
N TYR A 164 -18.96 -13.44 -1.87
CA TYR A 164 -18.04 -14.54 -2.17
C TYR A 164 -17.40 -14.31 -3.54
N GLY A 165 -16.14 -13.89 -3.57
CA GLY A 165 -15.37 -13.65 -4.79
C GLY A 165 -15.06 -14.97 -5.49
N GLY A 166 -14.34 -15.88 -4.83
CA GLY A 166 -14.01 -17.18 -5.38
C GLY A 166 -12.60 -17.20 -5.96
N VAL A 167 -12.37 -17.95 -7.02
CA VAL A 167 -11.02 -18.08 -7.60
C VAL A 167 -10.71 -16.90 -8.50
N GLY A 168 -9.64 -16.18 -8.23
CA GLY A 168 -9.18 -15.00 -8.96
C GLY A 168 -8.87 -13.87 -7.98
N ASN A 169 -8.49 -12.69 -8.47
CA ASN A 169 -8.20 -11.56 -7.58
C ASN A 169 -9.39 -10.60 -7.58
N ASP A 170 -10.23 -10.77 -6.58
CA ASP A 170 -11.53 -10.13 -6.50
C ASP A 170 -11.47 -8.78 -5.79
N THR A 171 -12.47 -7.95 -6.06
CA THR A 171 -12.67 -6.66 -5.40
C THR A 171 -14.04 -6.60 -4.73
N TYR A 172 -14.04 -6.50 -3.41
CA TYR A 172 -15.23 -6.25 -2.60
C TYR A 172 -15.38 -4.76 -2.34
N ILE A 173 -16.54 -4.21 -2.66
CA ILE A 173 -16.91 -2.84 -2.31
C ILE A 173 -17.72 -2.92 -1.02
N VAL A 174 -17.15 -2.37 0.06
CA VAL A 174 -17.79 -2.37 1.38
C VAL A 174 -18.07 -0.93 1.78
N ASP A 175 -19.34 -0.56 1.86
CA ASP A 175 -19.74 0.76 2.28
C ASP A 175 -19.98 0.85 3.80
N ASN A 176 -20.39 -0.26 4.42
CA ASN A 176 -20.60 -0.37 5.85
C ASN A 176 -20.24 -1.77 6.42
N PRO A 177 -19.15 -1.89 7.20
CA PRO A 177 -18.67 -3.17 7.77
C PRO A 177 -19.63 -3.79 8.78
N ALA A 178 -20.61 -3.03 9.27
CA ALA A 178 -21.60 -3.56 10.20
C ALA A 178 -22.61 -4.47 9.49
N TYR A 179 -22.70 -4.37 8.16
CA TYR A 179 -23.71 -5.05 7.38
C TYR A 179 -23.12 -6.09 6.43
N ASP A 180 -22.06 -5.75 5.72
CA ASP A 180 -21.43 -6.66 4.75
C ASP A 180 -20.55 -7.71 5.41
N THR A 181 -20.60 -8.92 4.87
CA THR A 181 -19.70 -10.02 5.23
C THR A 181 -18.95 -10.49 3.99
N VAL A 182 -17.65 -10.16 3.93
CA VAL A 182 -16.71 -10.73 2.95
C VAL A 182 -16.29 -12.13 3.39
N ILE A 183 -16.39 -13.10 2.50
CA ILE A 183 -16.11 -14.52 2.78
C ILE A 183 -15.11 -15.06 1.77
N GLU A 184 -13.89 -15.29 2.24
CA GLU A 184 -12.80 -15.86 1.44
C GLU A 184 -12.33 -17.21 1.95
N TYR A 185 -12.04 -18.13 1.03
CA TYR A 185 -11.34 -19.38 1.36
C TYR A 185 -9.87 -19.35 0.95
N ALA A 186 -9.12 -20.32 1.44
CA ALA A 186 -7.68 -20.36 1.19
C ALA A 186 -7.35 -20.75 -0.26
N ASN A 187 -6.40 -20.04 -0.87
CA ASN A 187 -5.91 -20.23 -2.25
C ASN A 187 -6.94 -19.86 -3.33
N GLU A 188 -7.77 -18.86 -3.06
CA GLU A 188 -8.76 -18.32 -3.99
C GLU A 188 -8.19 -17.13 -4.77
N GLY A 189 -7.39 -16.26 -4.16
CA GLY A 189 -6.50 -15.38 -4.92
C GLY A 189 -5.72 -14.43 -4.05
N ILE A 190 -5.61 -13.18 -4.51
CA ILE A 190 -5.12 -12.03 -3.75
C ILE A 190 -6.20 -10.96 -3.82
N ASP A 191 -7.00 -10.87 -2.77
CA ASP A 191 -8.29 -10.19 -2.85
C ASP A 191 -8.24 -8.82 -2.18
N THR A 192 -9.08 -7.91 -2.67
CA THR A 192 -9.07 -6.51 -2.24
C THR A 192 -10.41 -6.09 -1.68
N VAL A 193 -10.42 -5.56 -0.46
CA VAL A 193 -11.56 -4.82 0.07
C VAL A 193 -11.34 -3.33 -0.18
N ARG A 194 -12.28 -2.68 -0.87
CA ARG A 194 -12.36 -1.23 -1.00
C ARG A 194 -13.41 -0.70 -0.04
N ALA A 195 -12.97 -0.10 1.06
CA ALA A 195 -13.83 0.29 2.17
C ALA A 195 -14.05 1.80 2.27
N SER A 196 -15.30 2.24 2.41
CA SER A 196 -15.65 3.65 2.65
C SER A 196 -16.00 3.97 4.12
N SER A 197 -15.71 3.02 5.01
CA SER A 197 -15.76 3.14 6.46
C SER A 197 -14.74 2.19 7.11
N ASP A 198 -14.48 2.37 8.41
CA ASP A 198 -13.39 1.67 9.11
C ASP A 198 -13.50 0.14 8.96
N TYR A 199 -12.45 -0.53 8.50
CA TYR A 199 -12.56 -1.94 8.09
C TYR A 199 -11.41 -2.78 8.62
N ALA A 200 -11.75 -4.01 9.04
CA ALA A 200 -10.78 -5.03 9.43
C ALA A 200 -10.87 -6.22 8.49
N LEU A 201 -9.74 -6.61 7.90
CA LEU A 201 -9.69 -7.72 6.97
C LEU A 201 -10.10 -9.04 7.64
N GLY A 202 -10.98 -9.77 6.95
CA GLY A 202 -11.31 -11.15 7.30
C GLY A 202 -10.14 -12.09 7.00
N ALA A 203 -10.27 -13.35 7.39
CA ALA A 203 -9.26 -14.36 7.04
C ALA A 203 -9.17 -14.53 5.50
N ASN A 204 -7.96 -14.80 5.00
CA ASN A 204 -7.67 -15.02 3.57
C ASN A 204 -7.92 -13.80 2.65
N VAL A 205 -8.06 -12.60 3.20
CA VAL A 205 -8.07 -11.36 2.42
C VAL A 205 -6.74 -10.65 2.62
N GLU A 206 -6.09 -10.24 1.54
CA GLU A 206 -4.74 -9.68 1.57
C GLU A 206 -4.74 -8.15 1.52
N ASN A 207 -5.60 -7.52 0.71
CA ASN A 207 -5.49 -6.09 0.45
C ASN A 207 -6.67 -5.28 1.01
N LEU A 208 -6.37 -4.12 1.57
CA LEU A 208 -7.35 -3.13 2.00
C LEU A 208 -7.04 -1.77 1.35
N LEU A 209 -8.04 -1.19 0.69
CA LEU A 209 -8.00 0.17 0.16
C LEU A 209 -9.06 1.02 0.87
N LEU A 210 -8.63 1.98 1.69
CA LEU A 210 -9.54 2.95 2.29
C LEU A 210 -9.89 4.04 1.27
N VAL A 211 -11.17 4.38 1.16
CA VAL A 211 -11.64 5.48 0.30
C VAL A 211 -12.44 6.51 1.08
N GLY A 212 -12.60 7.70 0.48
CA GLY A 212 -13.36 8.78 1.07
C GLY A 212 -12.62 9.43 2.24
N MET A 213 -13.23 9.40 3.42
CA MET A 213 -12.72 10.02 4.66
C MET A 213 -12.60 8.98 5.79
N THR A 214 -12.47 7.70 5.41
CA THR A 214 -12.31 6.58 6.34
C THR A 214 -11.04 6.77 7.15
N ALA A 215 -11.07 6.46 8.45
CA ALA A 215 -9.94 6.76 9.33
C ALA A 215 -9.11 5.52 9.65
N ASN A 216 -9.71 4.33 9.75
CA ASN A 216 -9.02 3.17 10.30
C ASN A 216 -9.04 1.97 9.35
N GLY A 217 -7.88 1.32 9.22
CA GLY A 217 -7.71 0.06 8.50
C GLY A 217 -6.96 -0.95 9.36
N TYR A 218 -7.43 -2.19 9.36
CA TYR A 218 -6.82 -3.27 10.14
C TYR A 218 -6.58 -4.49 9.25
N GLY A 219 -5.36 -5.02 9.29
CA GLY A 219 -4.96 -6.27 8.67
C GLY A 219 -5.43 -7.49 9.45
N ASN A 220 -4.80 -8.63 9.17
CA ASN A 220 -5.05 -9.92 9.78
C ASN A 220 -3.73 -10.65 10.10
N GLN A 221 -3.62 -11.96 9.90
CA GLN A 221 -2.39 -12.73 10.17
C GLN A 221 -1.58 -13.04 8.91
N LEU A 222 -1.93 -12.44 7.79
CA LEU A 222 -1.30 -12.61 6.49
C LEU A 222 -0.40 -11.42 6.20
N ASN A 223 0.39 -11.54 5.14
CA ASN A 223 1.12 -10.40 4.58
C ASN A 223 0.11 -9.50 3.85
N ASN A 224 -0.37 -8.45 4.53
CA ASN A 224 -1.38 -7.54 4.03
C ASN A 224 -0.78 -6.35 3.28
N VAL A 225 -1.52 -5.83 2.29
CA VAL A 225 -1.26 -4.52 1.70
C VAL A 225 -2.40 -3.58 2.05
N ILE A 226 -2.12 -2.58 2.88
CA ILE A 226 -3.13 -1.61 3.34
C ILE A 226 -2.76 -0.23 2.83
N THR A 227 -3.65 0.36 2.03
CA THR A 227 -3.50 1.72 1.50
C THR A 227 -4.56 2.64 2.11
N GLY A 228 -4.08 3.71 2.72
CA GLY A 228 -4.86 4.82 3.27
C GLY A 228 -5.46 5.72 2.19
N ASN A 229 -5.91 6.91 2.60
CA ASN A 229 -6.55 7.91 1.76
C ASN A 229 -5.97 9.31 2.01
N GLU A 230 -6.71 10.38 1.70
CA GLU A 230 -6.23 11.76 1.90
C GLU A 230 -6.47 12.30 3.32
N ALA A 231 -7.04 11.50 4.23
CA ALA A 231 -7.25 11.84 5.62
C ALA A 231 -6.20 11.18 6.49
N GLY A 232 -5.93 11.75 7.68
CA GLY A 232 -5.10 11.08 8.68
C GLY A 232 -5.70 9.74 9.11
N ASN A 233 -4.96 8.68 8.85
CA ASN A 233 -5.36 7.29 9.00
C ASN A 233 -4.64 6.63 10.17
N SER A 234 -5.24 5.57 10.70
CA SER A 234 -4.57 4.62 11.59
C SER A 234 -4.63 3.24 10.97
N LEU A 235 -3.48 2.75 10.53
CA LEU A 235 -3.30 1.50 9.82
C LEU A 235 -2.54 0.51 10.70
N TYR A 236 -3.05 -0.71 10.83
CA TYR A 236 -2.45 -1.76 11.65
C TYR A 236 -2.27 -3.02 10.80
N GLY A 237 -1.03 -3.52 10.66
CA GLY A 237 -0.71 -4.76 9.93
C GLY A 237 -1.04 -6.03 10.73
N TYR A 238 -0.58 -6.05 11.99
CA TYR A 238 -0.67 -7.15 12.95
C TYR A 238 0.40 -8.23 12.80
N ASP A 239 0.10 -9.43 12.28
CA ASP A 239 1.09 -10.48 12.06
C ASP A 239 1.25 -10.67 10.55
N GLY A 240 2.47 -10.83 10.05
CA GLY A 240 2.73 -10.98 8.62
C GLY A 240 3.83 -10.03 8.18
N ASP A 241 4.42 -10.24 6.99
CA ASP A 241 5.29 -9.22 6.39
C ASP A 241 4.39 -8.23 5.62
N ASP A 242 3.96 -7.16 6.28
CA ASP A 242 2.94 -6.23 5.81
C ASP A 242 3.51 -5.07 4.97
N THR A 243 2.64 -4.44 4.17
CA THR A 243 2.94 -3.16 3.51
C THR A 243 1.83 -2.15 3.78
N LEU A 244 2.16 -1.10 4.51
CA LEU A 244 1.24 -0.03 4.89
C LEU A 244 1.62 1.28 4.20
N ASN A 245 0.65 1.97 3.61
CA ASN A 245 0.85 3.27 2.95
C ASN A 245 -0.21 4.27 3.45
N GLY A 246 0.22 5.31 4.19
CA GLY A 246 -0.64 6.35 4.76
C GLY A 246 -1.20 7.31 3.70
N ALA A 247 -0.38 7.66 2.71
CA ALA A 247 -0.65 8.55 1.59
C ALA A 247 -0.58 10.05 1.91
N ASN A 248 -1.67 10.71 2.32
CA ASN A 248 -1.60 12.11 2.77
C ASN A 248 -2.34 12.27 4.08
N GLY A 249 -1.97 13.33 4.80
CA GLY A 249 -2.52 13.61 6.11
C GLY A 249 -1.69 12.92 7.18
N ASN A 250 -1.84 13.37 8.42
CA ASN A 250 -1.01 12.85 9.51
C ASN A 250 -1.46 11.45 9.90
N ASP A 251 -0.66 10.46 9.54
CA ASP A 251 -0.97 9.05 9.66
C ASP A 251 -0.28 8.38 10.86
N TYR A 252 -0.88 7.29 11.32
CA TYR A 252 -0.32 6.37 12.30
C TYR A 252 -0.26 4.98 11.69
N LEU A 253 0.94 4.45 11.48
CA LEU A 253 1.17 3.13 10.89
C LEU A 253 1.84 2.23 11.93
N ASP A 254 1.25 1.07 12.17
CA ASP A 254 1.74 0.03 13.09
C ASP A 254 1.90 -1.27 12.29
N GLY A 255 3.15 -1.68 12.03
CA GLY A 255 3.48 -2.90 11.29
C GLY A 255 3.08 -4.14 12.09
N GLY A 256 3.76 -4.36 13.22
CA GLY A 256 3.40 -5.37 14.20
C GLY A 256 4.44 -6.48 14.32
N ASN A 257 4.14 -7.68 13.84
CA ASN A 257 5.08 -8.80 13.83
C ASN A 257 5.35 -9.23 12.40
N GLY A 258 6.61 -9.24 11.98
CA GLY A 258 7.02 -9.64 10.64
C GLY A 258 7.97 -8.60 10.08
N ASN A 259 8.41 -8.72 8.84
CA ASN A 259 9.29 -7.72 8.23
C ASN A 259 8.44 -6.78 7.38
N ASP A 260 8.10 -5.64 7.95
CA ASP A 260 7.08 -4.75 7.43
C ASP A 260 7.68 -3.63 6.58
N LYS A 261 6.86 -3.08 5.68
CA LYS A 261 7.17 -1.88 4.89
C LYS A 261 6.15 -0.79 5.19
N LEU A 262 6.58 0.31 5.79
CA LEU A 262 5.70 1.41 6.18
C LEU A 262 6.09 2.66 5.38
N TYR A 263 5.10 3.27 4.73
CA TYR A 263 5.23 4.52 3.99
C TYR A 263 4.28 5.55 4.60
N GLY A 264 4.81 6.59 5.25
CA GLY A 264 4.03 7.69 5.81
C GLY A 264 3.32 8.46 4.70
N GLY A 265 4.11 9.09 3.85
CA GLY A 265 3.62 9.79 2.67
C GLY A 265 3.85 11.28 2.79
N ASN A 266 2.80 12.08 2.64
CA ASN A 266 2.90 13.52 2.88
C ASN A 266 2.28 13.88 4.22
N ASP A 267 2.79 14.96 4.80
CA ASP A 267 2.42 15.48 6.13
C ASP A 267 3.14 14.73 7.24
N ASN A 268 2.76 14.96 8.51
CA ASN A 268 3.58 14.51 9.63
C ASN A 268 3.07 13.19 10.20
N ASP A 269 3.85 12.13 10.03
CA ASP A 269 3.44 10.75 10.27
C ASP A 269 4.15 10.12 11.47
N TYR A 270 3.53 9.06 11.98
CA TYR A 270 4.09 8.21 13.03
C TYR A 270 4.10 6.76 12.56
N LEU A 271 5.28 6.16 12.45
CA LEU A 271 5.49 4.81 11.97
C LEU A 271 6.14 3.96 13.08
N ASP A 272 5.60 2.78 13.34
CA ASP A 272 6.09 1.82 14.35
C ASP A 272 6.22 0.42 13.73
N GLY A 273 7.45 -0.07 13.56
CA GLY A 273 7.75 -1.39 12.98
C GLY A 273 7.48 -2.56 13.94
N TRP A 274 7.69 -2.32 15.23
CA TRP A 274 7.54 -3.28 16.32
C TRP A 274 8.54 -4.44 16.30
N ASN A 275 8.22 -5.61 15.73
CA ASN A 275 9.11 -6.77 15.72
C ASN A 275 9.33 -7.23 14.30
N GLY A 276 10.56 -7.23 13.82
CA GLY A 276 10.78 -7.39 12.40
C GLY A 276 12.18 -7.03 11.96
N ASN A 277 12.47 -7.16 10.68
CA ASN A 277 13.49 -6.31 10.08
C ASN A 277 12.72 -5.38 9.16
N ASP A 278 12.37 -4.22 9.66
CA ASP A 278 11.36 -3.37 9.07
C ASP A 278 11.98 -2.29 8.19
N GLU A 279 11.26 -1.86 7.16
CA GLU A 279 11.61 -0.72 6.32
C GLU A 279 10.59 0.40 6.52
N LEU A 280 11.01 1.49 7.16
CA LEU A 280 10.16 2.64 7.48
C LEU A 280 10.60 3.86 6.66
N TYR A 281 9.64 4.48 5.96
CA TYR A 281 9.83 5.65 5.13
C TYR A 281 8.84 6.76 5.55
N GLY A 282 9.34 7.85 6.14
CA GLY A 282 8.52 9.04 6.45
C GLY A 282 8.05 9.74 5.17
N GLU A 283 8.98 9.89 4.22
CA GLU A 283 8.81 10.59 2.94
C GLU A 283 8.80 12.12 3.07
N ALA A 284 7.67 12.80 3.22
CA ALA A 284 7.63 14.25 3.27
C ALA A 284 6.81 14.75 4.46
N GLY A 285 7.47 15.36 5.43
CA GLY A 285 6.83 15.60 6.70
C GLY A 285 7.85 15.88 7.79
N ASN A 286 7.36 16.18 8.98
CA ASN A 286 8.21 16.01 10.15
C ASN A 286 7.71 14.74 10.85
N ASP A 287 8.39 13.64 10.58
CA ASP A 287 7.92 12.30 10.88
C ASP A 287 8.58 11.73 12.13
N THR A 288 7.95 10.70 12.69
CA THR A 288 8.50 9.92 13.80
C THR A 288 8.50 8.44 13.44
N LEU A 289 9.69 7.85 13.34
CA LEU A 289 9.89 6.46 12.93
C LEU A 289 10.50 5.67 14.08
N LEU A 290 9.86 4.57 14.46
CA LEU A 290 10.32 3.62 15.47
C LEU A 290 10.57 2.26 14.81
N GLY A 291 11.82 1.79 14.80
CA GLY A 291 12.18 0.46 14.28
C GLY A 291 11.64 -0.64 15.19
N GLY A 292 12.16 -0.69 16.43
CA GLY A 292 11.68 -1.62 17.44
C GLY A 292 12.69 -2.74 17.67
N PHE A 293 12.28 -3.99 17.44
CA PHE A 293 13.14 -5.16 17.57
C PHE A 293 13.49 -5.71 16.20
N GLY A 294 14.79 -5.73 15.90
CA GLY A 294 15.41 -6.45 14.80
C GLY A 294 16.25 -5.53 13.94
N TYR A 295 16.60 -5.92 12.72
CA TYR A 295 17.54 -5.14 11.91
C TYR A 295 16.79 -4.19 10.98
N ASP A 296 16.53 -2.98 11.46
CA ASP A 296 15.60 -2.07 10.79
C ASP A 296 16.31 -1.07 9.86
N THR A 297 15.56 -0.56 8.89
CA THR A 297 15.97 0.51 7.98
C THR A 297 14.97 1.64 8.02
N LEU A 298 15.39 2.78 8.56
CA LEU A 298 14.56 3.97 8.74
C LEU A 298 15.06 5.09 7.83
N SER A 299 14.12 5.78 7.18
CA SER A 299 14.38 6.90 6.28
C SER A 299 13.40 8.03 6.55
N GLY A 300 13.87 9.16 7.07
CA GLY A 300 13.07 10.36 7.32
C GLY A 300 12.52 10.96 6.03
N GLY A 301 13.41 11.54 5.23
CA GLY A 301 13.06 12.07 3.91
C GLY A 301 13.16 13.59 3.87
N LEU A 302 12.05 14.29 3.63
CA LEU A 302 12.00 15.76 3.63
C LEU A 302 11.36 16.26 4.91
N GLY A 303 12.06 17.09 5.67
CA GLY A 303 11.54 17.77 6.85
C GLY A 303 12.37 17.45 8.09
N ASP A 304 11.95 17.89 9.27
CA ASP A 304 12.73 17.63 10.49
C ASP A 304 12.21 16.36 11.18
N ASP A 305 12.93 15.25 11.03
CA ASP A 305 12.45 13.92 11.40
C ASP A 305 13.06 13.37 12.70
N GLY A 306 12.32 12.46 13.35
CA GLY A 306 12.79 11.70 14.52
C GLY A 306 12.85 10.21 14.23
N LEU A 307 14.06 9.65 14.14
CA LEU A 307 14.30 8.23 13.84
C LEU A 307 14.88 7.53 15.07
N TYR A 308 14.30 6.39 15.45
CA TYR A 308 14.71 5.61 16.62
C TYR A 308 14.82 4.13 16.25
N GLY A 309 16.04 3.59 16.17
CA GLY A 309 16.28 2.16 15.89
C GLY A 309 15.81 1.25 17.02
N GLN A 310 16.18 1.62 18.25
CA GLN A 310 15.85 0.98 19.52
C GLN A 310 16.73 -0.23 19.86
N GLU A 311 16.47 -1.42 19.31
CA GLU A 311 17.19 -2.65 19.66
C GLU A 311 17.74 -3.31 18.39
N ASP A 312 18.90 -3.98 18.52
CA ASP A 312 19.63 -4.62 17.41
C ASP A 312 20.33 -3.61 16.49
N ASN A 313 20.78 -3.99 15.29
CA ASN A 313 21.70 -3.15 14.51
C ASN A 313 20.98 -2.46 13.34
N ASP A 314 20.81 -1.15 13.43
CA ASP A 314 19.91 -0.45 12.52
C ASP A 314 20.62 0.46 11.51
N TYR A 315 19.89 0.79 10.45
CA TYR A 315 20.26 1.78 9.45
C TYR A 315 19.30 2.96 9.50
N LEU A 316 19.81 4.14 9.88
CA LEU A 316 19.02 5.36 9.99
C LEU A 316 19.52 6.40 8.99
N TYR A 317 18.61 6.93 8.18
CA TYR A 317 18.87 7.97 7.18
C TYR A 317 17.97 9.17 7.43
N GLY A 318 18.52 10.28 7.92
CA GLY A 318 17.78 11.54 8.14
C GLY A 318 17.31 12.14 6.81
N GLN A 319 18.26 12.36 5.89
CA GLN A 319 18.06 13.09 4.63
C GLN A 319 17.81 14.60 4.88
N GLU A 320 16.98 15.27 4.08
CA GLU A 320 16.88 16.72 4.10
C GLU A 320 16.11 17.21 5.33
N GLY A 321 16.80 17.76 6.32
CA GLY A 321 16.13 18.10 7.57
C GLY A 321 17.08 18.59 8.63
N ASN A 322 16.59 19.00 9.80
CA ASN A 322 17.41 18.95 11.01
C ASN A 322 16.92 17.76 11.82
N ASP A 323 17.53 16.61 11.58
CA ASP A 323 16.98 15.34 12.05
C ASP A 323 17.54 14.93 13.40
N TYR A 324 16.76 14.12 14.12
CA TYR A 324 17.18 13.45 15.34
C TYR A 324 17.21 11.95 15.09
N LEU A 325 18.41 11.36 15.11
CA LEU A 325 18.65 9.93 14.91
C LEU A 325 19.19 9.32 16.21
N ASP A 326 18.55 8.27 16.69
CA ASP A 326 18.92 7.51 17.89
C ASP A 326 18.99 6.02 17.56
N GLY A 327 20.21 5.45 17.53
CA GLY A 327 20.43 4.03 17.20
C GLY A 327 19.86 3.12 18.29
N GLY A 328 20.21 3.38 19.55
CA GLY A 328 19.70 2.63 20.69
C GLY A 328 20.68 1.57 21.16
N ASN A 329 20.26 0.32 21.29
CA ASN A 329 21.13 -0.82 21.61
C ASN A 329 21.52 -1.53 20.33
N GLY A 330 22.78 -1.53 19.95
CA GLY A 330 23.10 -1.95 18.60
C GLY A 330 24.47 -1.55 18.17
N SER A 331 24.91 -2.06 17.04
CA SER A 331 26.02 -1.50 16.28
C SER A 331 25.42 -0.82 15.06
N ASP A 332 25.04 0.43 15.23
CA ASP A 332 24.13 1.13 14.32
C ASP A 332 24.86 1.93 13.27
N SER A 333 24.17 2.24 12.17
CA SER A 333 24.69 3.08 11.09
C SER A 333 23.76 4.27 10.87
N LEU A 334 24.18 5.43 11.37
CA LEU A 334 23.43 6.68 11.33
C LEU A 334 24.03 7.62 10.28
N TYR A 335 23.17 8.07 9.38
CA TYR A 335 23.48 9.02 8.32
C TYR A 335 22.51 10.19 8.44
N GLY A 336 23.02 11.40 8.69
CA GLY A 336 22.23 12.61 8.56
C GLY A 336 21.98 12.90 7.08
N ASP A 337 22.80 13.77 6.52
CA ASP A 337 22.58 14.36 5.21
C ASP A 337 23.38 13.77 4.04
N PHE A 338 22.71 13.56 2.90
CA PHE A 338 23.38 13.30 1.61
C PHE A 338 23.74 14.59 0.88
N LEU A 339 24.75 14.50 -0.01
CA LEU A 339 25.34 15.61 -0.78
C LEU A 339 24.34 16.67 -1.28
N GLY A 340 24.44 17.90 -0.74
CA GLY A 340 23.70 19.07 -1.23
C GLY A 340 22.37 19.35 -0.55
N GLN A 341 21.98 18.53 0.42
CA GLN A 341 20.98 18.84 1.45
C GLN A 341 21.74 19.50 2.62
N ILE A 342 21.11 20.43 3.34
CA ILE A 342 21.80 21.14 4.44
C ILE A 342 20.90 21.13 5.67
N GLY A 343 21.23 20.21 6.57
CA GLY A 343 20.66 19.98 7.88
C GLY A 343 21.58 20.41 9.00
N ASN A 344 21.16 20.21 10.24
CA ASN A 344 22.06 20.25 11.39
C ASN A 344 21.58 19.15 12.31
N ASP A 345 22.09 17.97 12.08
CA ASP A 345 21.48 16.75 12.59
C ASP A 345 22.02 16.43 13.98
N THR A 346 21.23 15.71 14.76
CA THR A 346 21.64 15.14 16.03
C THR A 346 21.65 13.64 15.91
N LEU A 347 22.84 13.04 15.91
CA LEU A 347 23.04 11.60 15.83
C LEU A 347 23.52 11.07 17.18
N VAL A 348 22.82 10.09 17.71
CA VAL A 348 23.10 9.39 18.97
C VAL A 348 23.24 7.91 18.66
N GLY A 349 24.45 7.35 18.73
CA GLY A 349 24.70 5.91 18.50
C GLY A 349 24.03 5.07 19.58
N GLY A 350 24.44 5.28 20.83
CA GLY A 350 23.83 4.61 21.97
C GLY A 350 24.75 3.55 22.54
N ALA A 351 24.40 2.27 22.44
CA ALA A 351 25.16 1.18 23.01
C ALA A 351 25.61 0.17 21.96
N GLY A 352 26.88 0.22 21.57
CA GLY A 352 27.59 -0.76 20.79
C GLY A 352 28.67 -0.07 19.99
N ASN A 353 29.03 -0.56 18.80
CA ASN A 353 30.07 0.11 18.00
C ASN A 353 29.39 0.77 16.82
N ASP A 354 29.20 2.08 16.91
CA ASP A 354 28.30 2.78 16.01
C ASP A 354 29.07 3.52 14.91
N TYR A 355 28.43 3.65 13.76
CA TYR A 355 28.88 4.45 12.64
C TYR A 355 28.03 5.72 12.55
N LEU A 356 28.66 6.89 12.66
CA LEU A 356 27.99 8.18 12.60
C LEU A 356 28.59 9.03 11.46
N GLU A 357 27.75 9.42 10.51
CA GLU A 357 28.05 10.35 9.42
C GLU A 357 27.01 11.48 9.41
N GLY A 358 27.39 12.65 9.93
CA GLY A 358 26.50 13.82 9.97
C GLY A 358 26.17 14.36 8.57
N GLY A 359 27.19 14.54 7.73
CA GLY A 359 27.01 14.93 6.33
C GLY A 359 27.34 16.39 6.07
N ASP A 360 26.40 17.11 5.44
CA ASP A 360 26.49 18.56 5.25
C ASP A 360 25.78 19.23 6.43
N GLY A 361 26.18 20.44 6.84
CA GLY A 361 25.61 21.06 8.06
C GLY A 361 26.51 21.08 9.29
N ASN A 362 26.02 21.60 10.42
CA ASN A 362 26.74 21.55 11.69
C ASN A 362 26.09 20.52 12.61
N ASP A 363 26.63 19.32 12.61
CA ASP A 363 25.97 18.18 13.23
C ASP A 363 26.42 18.00 14.68
N THR A 364 25.58 17.33 15.47
CA THR A 364 25.90 16.92 16.85
C THR A 364 25.95 15.40 16.90
N LEU A 365 27.16 14.87 17.11
CA LEU A 365 27.43 13.43 17.08
C LEU A 365 27.77 12.95 18.50
N THR A 366 27.04 11.95 18.97
CA THR A 366 27.24 11.30 20.28
C THR A 366 27.39 9.80 20.04
N GLY A 367 28.56 9.24 20.31
CA GLY A 367 28.81 7.81 20.08
C GLY A 367 28.09 6.95 21.10
N GLY A 368 28.24 7.29 22.38
CA GLY A 368 27.69 6.53 23.50
C GLY A 368 28.72 5.54 24.05
N SER A 369 28.33 4.28 24.21
CA SER A 369 29.19 3.25 24.77
C SER A 369 29.62 2.23 23.74
N GLY A 370 30.93 2.10 23.56
CA GLY A 370 31.58 1.09 22.72
C GLY A 370 32.69 1.74 21.93
N ALA A 371 33.03 1.20 20.77
CA ALA A 371 34.12 1.71 19.93
C ALA A 371 33.57 2.36 18.66
N ASP A 372 33.31 3.65 18.74
CA ASP A 372 32.49 4.34 17.74
C ASP A 372 33.33 4.95 16.61
N MET A 373 32.68 5.10 15.45
CA MET A 373 33.25 5.59 14.21
C MET A 373 32.58 6.88 13.78
N PHE A 374 33.29 8.00 13.91
CA PHE A 374 32.82 9.31 13.43
C PHE A 374 33.40 9.58 12.04
N LYS A 375 32.56 9.60 11.01
CA LYS A 375 32.96 9.74 9.61
C LYS A 375 32.80 11.18 9.11
N PHE A 376 33.82 11.67 8.41
CA PHE A 376 33.82 12.99 7.77
C PHE A 376 34.18 12.94 6.28
N TYR A 377 33.56 13.85 5.51
CA TYR A 377 33.85 14.12 4.09
C TYR A 377 34.22 15.58 3.86
N TYR A 378 35.12 15.85 2.90
CA TYR A 378 35.44 17.22 2.53
C TYR A 378 34.42 17.71 1.53
N ARG A 379 33.56 18.64 1.95
CA ARG A 379 32.55 19.27 1.11
C ARG A 379 32.53 20.77 1.41
N THR A 380 32.17 21.59 0.43
CA THR A 380 32.05 23.04 0.63
C THR A 380 30.85 23.42 1.50
N THR A 381 29.93 22.48 1.66
CA THR A 381 28.68 22.57 2.43
C THR A 381 28.80 21.91 3.81
N ALA A 382 29.88 21.16 4.08
CA ALA A 382 30.16 20.65 5.42
C ALA A 382 30.37 21.82 6.39
N GLY A 383 29.67 21.79 7.52
CA GLY A 383 29.82 22.75 8.60
C GLY A 383 30.89 22.31 9.60
N ILE A 384 30.71 22.71 10.86
CA ILE A 384 31.61 22.34 11.96
C ILE A 384 30.82 21.47 12.93
N ASP A 385 31.09 20.18 12.90
CA ASP A 385 30.35 19.22 13.71
C ASP A 385 30.87 19.20 15.14
N THR A 386 30.03 18.76 16.07
CA THR A 386 30.36 18.62 17.47
C THR A 386 30.29 17.16 17.87
N ILE A 387 31.42 16.57 18.25
CA ILE A 387 31.46 15.25 18.89
C ILE A 387 31.41 15.43 20.41
N THR A 388 30.37 14.91 21.03
CA THR A 388 30.01 15.27 22.42
C THR A 388 30.75 14.45 23.48
N ASP A 389 31.11 13.19 23.18
CA ASP A 389 31.56 12.21 24.18
C ASP A 389 32.80 11.37 23.80
N PHE A 390 33.53 11.76 22.77
CA PHE A 390 34.69 11.04 22.23
C PHE A 390 35.63 10.41 23.29
N ASN A 391 35.71 9.08 23.28
CA ASN A 391 36.55 8.25 24.11
C ASN A 391 37.87 7.88 23.40
N VAL A 392 38.96 8.49 23.84
CA VAL A 392 40.29 8.34 23.22
C VAL A 392 40.87 6.91 23.21
N LEU A 393 40.29 5.98 23.98
CA LEU A 393 40.75 4.59 24.05
C LEU A 393 40.00 3.65 23.11
N GLU A 394 38.79 4.02 22.70
CA GLU A 394 37.85 3.13 22.00
C GLU A 394 37.50 3.72 20.62
N ASP A 395 37.17 5.02 20.57
CA ASP A 395 36.62 5.66 19.38
C ASP A 395 37.68 6.07 18.36
N LYS A 396 37.22 6.20 17.12
CA LYS A 396 38.03 6.60 15.97
C LYS A 396 37.30 7.59 15.07
N ILE A 397 38.08 8.51 14.51
CA ILE A 397 37.64 9.50 13.52
C ILE A 397 38.11 9.06 12.14
N TYR A 398 37.17 8.90 11.22
CA TYR A 398 37.38 8.39 9.87
C TYR A 398 37.27 9.49 8.84
N PHE A 399 38.21 9.51 7.88
CA PHE A 399 38.23 10.46 6.78
C PHE A 399 38.28 9.76 5.43
N SER A 400 37.46 10.22 4.50
CA SER A 400 37.58 9.85 3.09
C SER A 400 38.89 10.38 2.49
N ASP A 401 39.54 9.59 1.62
CA ASP A 401 40.78 9.96 0.92
C ASP A 401 40.64 11.15 -0.03
N VAL A 402 39.41 11.66 -0.27
CA VAL A 402 39.17 12.97 -0.89
C VAL A 402 39.82 14.10 -0.08
N PHE A 403 39.99 13.95 1.24
CA PHE A 403 40.79 14.87 2.05
C PHE A 403 42.29 14.81 1.73
N GLY A 404 42.81 13.76 1.09
CA GLY A 404 44.24 13.57 0.93
C GLY A 404 44.61 12.89 -0.37
N SER A 405 44.82 13.68 -1.44
CA SER A 405 45.61 13.17 -2.56
C SER A 405 47.00 12.75 -2.05
N GLY A 406 47.22 11.46 -1.85
CA GLY A 406 48.52 10.89 -1.45
C GLY A 406 48.67 10.46 0.01
N MET A 407 47.60 10.33 0.81
CA MET A 407 47.66 9.63 2.10
C MET A 407 47.42 8.12 1.92
N ALA A 408 48.13 7.29 2.69
CA ALA A 408 47.93 5.85 2.67
C ALA A 408 46.67 5.49 3.47
N TRP A 409 45.91 4.51 3.01
CA TRP A 409 44.75 3.99 3.74
C TRP A 409 45.17 3.28 5.03
N GLY A 410 44.31 3.37 6.05
CA GLY A 410 44.54 2.83 7.39
C GLY A 410 44.81 3.91 8.43
N ASP A 411 45.40 3.52 9.55
CA ASP A 411 45.72 4.44 10.65
C ASP A 411 46.65 5.56 10.19
N LEU A 412 46.38 6.79 10.66
CA LEU A 412 47.18 7.96 10.34
C LEU A 412 48.60 7.81 10.92
N THR A 413 49.61 8.18 10.13
CA THR A 413 51.01 8.18 10.60
C THR A 413 51.28 9.39 11.50
N SER A 414 52.14 9.21 12.51
CA SER A 414 52.38 10.23 13.54
C SER A 414 52.95 11.55 13.03
N ASP A 415 53.59 11.56 11.86
CA ASP A 415 54.11 12.75 11.18
C ASP A 415 53.04 13.57 10.45
N ARG A 416 51.77 13.14 10.52
CA ARG A 416 50.62 13.82 9.91
C ARG A 416 49.67 14.44 10.94
N PHE A 417 49.96 14.27 12.23
CA PHE A 417 49.12 14.76 13.33
C PHE A 417 49.93 15.67 14.26
N VAL A 418 49.35 16.81 14.62
CA VAL A 418 49.97 17.77 15.54
C VAL A 418 49.00 18.29 16.60
N LEU A 419 49.50 18.43 17.82
CA LEU A 419 48.79 19.11 18.91
C LEU A 419 49.13 20.60 18.89
N GLY A 420 48.10 21.45 18.83
CA GLY A 420 48.28 22.90 18.80
C GLY A 420 47.14 23.63 18.12
N SER A 421 47.37 24.90 17.79
CA SER A 421 46.39 25.74 17.12
C SER A 421 46.63 25.89 15.61
N ALA A 422 47.73 25.35 15.09
CA ALA A 422 48.11 25.47 13.68
C ALA A 422 49.03 24.33 13.23
N ALA A 423 49.02 24.00 11.93
CA ALA A 423 50.03 23.16 11.30
C ALA A 423 51.43 23.79 11.46
N VAL A 424 52.44 22.96 11.75
CA VAL A 424 53.81 23.39 12.05
C VAL A 424 54.72 23.18 10.84
N ASP A 425 54.48 22.14 10.04
CA ASP A 425 55.15 21.90 8.78
C ASP A 425 54.20 21.40 7.68
N SER A 426 54.74 21.16 6.49
CA SER A 426 53.98 20.76 5.30
C SER A 426 53.51 19.30 5.31
N ASN A 427 53.92 18.49 6.29
CA ASN A 427 53.48 17.11 6.45
C ASN A 427 52.25 17.00 7.36
N ASP A 428 52.09 17.93 8.31
CA ASP A 428 50.92 18.00 9.17
C ASP A 428 49.64 18.06 8.33
N ARG A 429 48.63 17.28 8.72
CA ARG A 429 47.33 17.23 8.05
C ARG A 429 46.20 17.43 9.03
N PHE A 430 46.30 16.81 10.21
CA PHE A 430 45.32 16.93 11.27
C PHE A 430 45.89 17.68 12.46
N ILE A 431 45.15 18.67 12.95
CA ILE A 431 45.56 19.53 14.06
C ILE A 431 44.49 19.49 15.13
N TYR A 432 44.87 19.21 16.37
CA TYR A 432 43.96 19.28 17.52
C TYR A 432 44.40 20.32 18.54
N ASN A 433 43.53 21.30 18.83
CA ASN A 433 43.75 22.29 19.87
C ASN A 433 43.10 21.83 21.18
N SER A 434 43.86 21.17 22.05
CA SER A 434 43.33 20.64 23.32
C SER A 434 42.76 21.69 24.28
N ASN A 435 43.11 22.97 24.13
CA ASN A 435 42.54 24.03 24.98
C ASN A 435 41.14 24.43 24.54
N THR A 436 40.83 24.32 23.25
CA THR A 436 39.53 24.70 22.68
C THR A 436 38.70 23.50 22.26
N GLY A 437 39.31 22.32 22.06
CA GLY A 437 38.68 21.12 21.52
C GLY A 437 38.55 21.11 19.99
N ALA A 438 39.05 22.13 19.29
CA ALA A 438 38.87 22.27 17.85
C ALA A 438 39.80 21.32 17.06
N LEU A 439 39.24 20.65 16.05
CA LEU A 439 39.95 19.86 15.06
C LEU A 439 40.01 20.58 13.71
N PHE A 440 41.21 20.65 13.15
CA PHE A 440 41.44 21.27 11.85
C PHE A 440 42.09 20.29 10.88
N PHE A 441 41.81 20.53 9.60
CA PHE A 441 42.42 19.85 8.47
C PHE A 441 43.22 20.84 7.61
N ASP A 442 44.49 20.55 7.38
CA ASP A 442 45.35 21.30 6.45
C ASP A 442 45.30 20.66 5.05
N TYR A 443 44.39 21.17 4.22
CA TYR A 443 44.11 20.62 2.88
C TYR A 443 45.22 20.85 1.86
N ASP A 444 45.86 22.03 1.86
CA ASP A 444 46.90 22.34 0.88
C ASP A 444 48.27 21.79 1.28
N GLY A 445 48.44 21.42 2.55
CA GLY A 445 49.67 20.86 3.10
C GLY A 445 50.85 21.83 3.00
N ALA A 446 50.59 23.13 2.89
CA ALA A 446 51.62 24.16 2.85
C ALA A 446 52.11 24.54 4.25
N GLY A 447 51.41 24.10 5.31
CA GLY A 447 51.60 24.53 6.69
C GLY A 447 51.12 25.97 6.91
N GLY A 448 50.68 26.30 8.13
CA GLY A 448 50.29 27.68 8.48
C GLY A 448 48.81 27.86 8.85
N ARG A 449 48.16 28.90 8.30
CA ARG A 449 46.84 29.43 8.77
C ARG A 449 45.64 29.06 7.91
N ASP A 450 45.84 28.36 6.80
CA ASP A 450 44.78 28.04 5.83
C ASP A 450 44.11 26.68 6.10
N GLN A 451 44.34 26.12 7.29
CA GLN A 451 43.63 24.95 7.79
C GLN A 451 42.15 25.26 8.06
N VAL A 452 41.30 24.28 7.80
CA VAL A 452 39.85 24.39 7.94
C VAL A 452 39.41 23.63 9.18
N GLN A 453 38.63 24.26 10.06
CA GLN A 453 38.00 23.55 11.16
C GLN A 453 36.87 22.70 10.60
N PHE A 454 36.81 21.43 10.99
CA PHE A 454 35.74 20.51 10.57
C PHE A 454 34.99 19.92 11.76
N ALA A 455 35.59 19.89 12.96
CA ALA A 455 34.93 19.35 14.13
C ALA A 455 35.35 20.05 15.43
N GLN A 456 34.53 19.85 16.45
CA GLN A 456 34.68 20.34 17.80
C GLN A 456 34.48 19.17 18.77
N LEU A 457 35.48 18.89 19.61
CA LEU A 457 35.43 17.88 20.66
C LEU A 457 35.43 18.53 22.05
N SER A 458 35.25 17.73 23.09
CA SER A 458 35.52 18.16 24.47
C SER A 458 36.98 18.63 24.65
N THR A 459 37.20 19.60 25.54
CA THR A 459 38.54 20.16 25.81
C THR A 459 39.38 19.21 26.66
N GLY A 460 40.69 19.17 26.41
CA GLY A 460 41.65 18.45 27.26
C GLY A 460 41.86 16.97 26.91
N LEU A 461 41.30 16.48 25.80
CA LEU A 461 41.55 15.12 25.33
C LEU A 461 43.03 14.96 24.92
N SER A 462 43.55 13.75 25.09
CA SER A 462 44.93 13.39 24.74
C SER A 462 44.97 12.60 23.43
N LEU A 463 44.58 13.25 22.33
CA LEU A 463 44.54 12.62 21.01
C LEU A 463 45.93 12.33 20.43
N SER A 464 45.99 11.30 19.60
CA SER A 464 47.16 10.94 18.80
C SER A 464 46.75 10.51 17.40
N ALA A 465 47.70 10.31 16.50
CA ALA A 465 47.42 9.82 15.14
C ALA A 465 46.67 8.47 15.12
N ALA A 466 46.77 7.64 16.16
CA ALA A 466 46.06 6.36 16.23
C ALA A 466 44.52 6.50 16.34
N ASN A 467 44.02 7.69 16.69
CA ASN A 467 42.59 7.99 16.75
C ASN A 467 42.01 8.38 15.37
N PHE A 468 42.84 8.44 14.32
CA PHE A 468 42.47 8.88 12.99
C PHE A 468 42.71 7.77 11.96
N VAL A 469 41.73 7.53 11.09
CA VAL A 469 41.81 6.52 10.03
C VAL A 469 41.46 7.13 8.68
N ILE A 470 42.27 6.83 7.66
CA ILE A 470 42.01 7.21 6.27
C ILE A 470 41.40 6.02 5.53
N THR A 471 40.27 6.23 4.87
CA THR A 471 39.57 5.19 4.09
C THR A 471 39.36 5.64 2.64
N PRO A 472 39.02 4.71 1.73
CA PRO A 472 38.58 5.06 0.39
C PRO A 472 37.34 5.95 0.39
N ALA A 473 37.09 6.64 -0.74
CA ALA A 473 35.93 7.49 -0.98
C ALA A 473 34.60 6.75 -1.27
N GLY A 474 34.54 5.42 -1.10
CA GLY A 474 33.38 4.61 -1.49
C GLY A 474 33.08 3.53 -0.47
#